data_AF-A0A938GW09-F1
#
_entry.id   AF-A0A938GW09-F1
#
_cell.length_a   1.000
_cell.length_b   1.000
_cell.length_c   1.000
_cell.angle_alpha   90.00
_cell.angle_beta   90.00
_cell.angle_gamma   90.00
#
_symmetry.space_group_name_H-M   'P 1'
#
loop_
_entity.id
_entity.type
_entity.pdbx_description
1 polymer ?
#
loop_
_entity_poly.entity_id
_entity_poly.type
_entity_poly.pdbx_seq_one_letter_code
_entity_poly.pdbx_strand_id
1 'polypeptide(L)' 'MQPEAVIESFQHYLRQEGATAGRAEFLGVLDAHLADRGFCTDMNSLLRTGLSYDPREAGAVVKAKLLGILPE' A
#
# COMPACT_ATOMS: atom_id res chain seq x y z
N MET A 1 13.65 -7.29 1.86
CA MET A 1 12.30 -7.14 1.26
C MET A 1 12.41 -7.62 -0.18
N GLN A 2 11.43 -8.38 -0.69
CA GLN A 2 11.34 -8.82 -2.09
C GLN A 2 10.12 -8.12 -2.72
N PRO A 3 10.28 -6.90 -3.28
CA PRO A 3 9.17 -6.10 -3.80
C PRO A 3 8.33 -6.79 -4.86
N GLU A 4 8.95 -7.64 -5.67
CA GLU A 4 8.31 -8.40 -6.75
C GLU A 4 7.30 -9.42 -6.18
N ALA A 5 7.68 -10.14 -5.12
CA ALA A 5 6.79 -11.08 -4.44
C ALA A 5 5.60 -10.38 -3.77
N VAL A 6 5.79 -9.13 -3.32
CA VAL A 6 4.71 -8.30 -2.77
C VAL A 6 3.73 -7.90 -3.88
N ILE A 7 4.22 -7.48 -5.04
CA ILE A 7 3.36 -7.16 -6.20
C ILE A 7 2.65 -8.40 -6.72
N GLU A 8 3.33 -9.54 -6.84
CA GLU A 8 2.72 -10.79 -7.27
C GLU A 8 1.56 -11.19 -6.34
N SER A 9 1.78 -11.10 -5.02
CA SER A 9 0.75 -11.36 -4.01
C SER A 9 -0.42 -10.38 -4.14
N PHE A 10 -0.14 -9.09 -4.34
CA PHE A 10 -1.16 -8.07 -4.54
C PHE A 10 -2.01 -8.32 -5.80
N GLN A 11 -1.36 -8.62 -6.93
CA GLN A 11 -2.03 -8.97 -8.19
C GLN A 11 -2.81 -10.29 -8.10
N HIS A 12 -2.35 -11.23 -7.27
CA HIS A 12 -3.08 -12.47 -7.02
C HIS A 12 -4.44 -12.18 -6.37
N TYR A 13 -4.50 -11.36 -5.32
CA TYR A 13 -5.76 -11.00 -4.67
C TYR A 13 -6.68 -10.17 -5.57
N LEU A 14 -6.15 -9.19 -6.28
CA LEU A 14 -6.95 -8.40 -7.22
C LEU A 14 -7.63 -9.26 -8.29
N ARG A 15 -6.89 -10.22 -8.87
CA ARG A 15 -7.46 -11.16 -9.84
C ARG A 15 -8.60 -12.00 -9.25
N GLN A 16 -8.53 -12.39 -7.97
CA GLN A 16 -9.61 -13.12 -7.32
C GLN A 16 -10.87 -12.25 -7.16
N GLU A 17 -10.70 -10.94 -6.97
CA GLU A 17 -11.80 -9.97 -6.86
C GLU A 17 -12.30 -9.49 -8.25
N GLY A 18 -11.75 -10.01 -9.34
CA GLY A 18 -12.07 -9.59 -10.70
C GLY A 18 -11.55 -8.20 -11.06
N ALA A 19 -10.63 -7.65 -10.26
CA ALA A 19 -10.04 -6.34 -10.43
C ALA A 19 -8.64 -6.42 -11.06
N THR A 20 -8.28 -5.39 -11.82
CA THR A 20 -6.91 -5.13 -12.26
C THR A 20 -6.57 -3.69 -11.93
N ALA A 21 -5.83 -3.47 -10.85
CA ALA A 21 -5.38 -2.12 -10.52
C ALA A 21 -4.19 -1.75 -11.40
N GLY A 22 -4.41 -0.85 -12.35
CA GLY A 22 -3.33 -0.19 -13.08
C GLY A 22 -2.52 0.69 -12.11
N ARG A 23 -1.29 1.03 -12.47
CA ARG A 23 -0.40 1.85 -11.62
C ARG A 23 -1.06 3.16 -11.18
N ALA A 24 -1.78 3.83 -12.08
CA ALA A 24 -2.46 5.09 -11.78
C ALA A 24 -3.59 4.95 -10.76
N GLU A 25 -4.39 3.88 -10.89
CA GLU A 25 -5.48 3.59 -9.96
C GLU A 25 -4.95 3.25 -8.57
N PHE A 26 -3.92 2.40 -8.49
CA PHE A 26 -3.24 2.08 -7.24
C PHE A 26 -2.75 3.33 -6.51
N LEU A 27 -2.11 4.25 -7.25
CA LEU A 27 -1.61 5.51 -6.67
C LEU A 27 -2.74 6.40 -6.18
N GLY A 28 -3.81 6.55 -6.97
CA GLY A 28 -4.96 7.36 -6.60
C GLY A 28 -5.61 6.85 -5.31
N VAL A 29 -5.80 5.53 -5.20
CA VAL A 29 -6.33 4.88 -4.00
C VAL A 29 -5.39 5.09 -2.82
N LEU A 30 -4.09 4.85 -2.98
CA LEU A 30 -3.11 5.03 -1.91
C LEU A 30 -3.08 6.49 -1.43
N ASP A 31 -3.07 7.47 -2.33
CA ASP A 31 -3.07 8.88 -1.99
C ASP A 31 -4.33 9.30 -1.23
N ALA A 32 -5.49 8.81 -1.65
CA ALA A 32 -6.75 9.06 -0.94
C ALA A 32 -6.70 8.53 0.51
N HIS A 33 -6.19 7.31 0.71
CA HIS A 33 -6.05 6.73 2.04
C HIS A 33 -5.04 7.50 2.91
N LEU A 34 -3.91 7.93 2.34
CA LEU A 34 -2.90 8.70 3.10
C LEU A 34 -3.33 10.14 3.42
N ALA A 35 -4.27 10.69 2.66
CA ALA A 35 -4.92 11.96 2.97
C ALA A 35 -5.98 11.82 4.09
N ASP A 36 -6.55 10.63 4.26
CA ASP A 36 -7.51 10.34 5.34
C ASP A 36 -6.80 10.23 6.69
N ARG A 37 -7.23 11.06 7.64
CA ARG A 37 -6.65 11.09 8.99
C ARG A 37 -7.01 9.86 9.81
N GLY A 38 -8.22 9.34 9.67
CA GLY A 38 -8.69 8.13 10.34
C GLY A 38 -7.85 6.93 9.93
N PHE A 39 -7.72 6.71 8.62
CA PHE A 39 -6.85 5.67 8.05
C PHE A 39 -5.42 5.76 8.61
N CYS A 40 -4.86 6.98 8.69
CA CYS A 40 -3.52 7.18 9.21
C CYS A 40 -3.35 6.87 10.71
N THR A 41 -4.43 6.61 11.43
CA THR A 41 -4.42 6.28 12.87
C THR A 41 -4.93 4.88 13.19
N ASP A 42 -5.54 4.19 12.23
CA ASP A 42 -6.20 2.88 12.43
C ASP A 42 -5.26 1.82 13.04
N MET A 43 -3.99 1.85 12.64
CA MET A 43 -3.02 0.86 13.10
C MET A 43 -2.53 1.07 14.53
N ASN A 44 -2.67 2.28 15.10
CA ASN A 44 -2.03 2.65 16.37
C ASN A 44 -2.44 1.73 17.53
N SER A 45 -3.69 1.28 17.56
CA SER A 45 -4.21 0.38 18.60
C SER A 45 -3.79 -1.08 18.41
N LEU A 46 -3.36 -1.45 17.20
CA LEU A 46 -2.96 -2.80 16.82
C LEU A 46 -1.44 -3.02 16.91
N LEU A 47 -0.66 -1.94 17.08
CA LEU A 47 0.79 -2.02 17.22
C LEU A 47 1.18 -2.71 18.53
N ARG A 48 2.24 -3.52 18.47
CA ARG A 48 2.89 -4.01 19.67
C ARG A 48 3.44 -2.83 20.47
N THR A 49 3.39 -2.94 21.80
CA THR A 49 3.92 -1.91 22.71
C THR A 49 5.36 -1.54 22.36
N GLY A 50 5.64 -0.24 22.29
CA GLY A 50 6.96 0.31 21.97
C GLY A 50 7.27 0.44 20.48
N LEU A 51 6.37 0.02 19.58
CA LEU A 51 6.50 0.28 18.15
C LEU A 51 5.79 1.58 17.76
N SER A 52 6.40 2.29 16.82
CA SER A 52 5.79 3.41 16.11
C SER A 52 5.62 3.03 14.64
N TYR A 53 4.53 3.50 14.04
CA TYR A 53 4.23 3.31 12.63
C TYR A 53 3.61 4.59 12.08
N ASP A 54 4.23 5.17 11.06
CA ASP A 54 3.63 6.26 10.29
C ASP A 54 3.21 5.72 8.91
N PRO A 55 1.90 5.62 8.64
CA PRO A 55 1.38 5.23 7.33
C PRO A 55 1.91 6.10 6.18
N ARG A 56 2.26 7.36 6.41
CA ARG A 56 2.80 8.27 5.38
C ARG A 56 4.24 7.91 5.01
N GLU A 57 5.06 7.59 6.00
CA GLU A 57 6.42 7.08 5.75
C GLU A 57 6.37 5.73 5.01
N ALA A 58 5.46 4.84 5.42
CA ALA A 58 5.24 3.57 4.72
C ALA A 58 4.76 3.79 3.27
N GLY A 59 3.83 4.71 3.06
CA GLY A 59 3.34 5.11 1.74
C GLY A 59 4.45 5.62 0.82
N ALA A 60 5.40 6.40 1.34
CA ALA A 60 6.58 6.83 0.59
C ALA A 60 7.45 5.65 0.15
N VAL A 61 7.64 4.65 1.02
CA VAL A 61 8.39 3.42 0.68
C VAL A 61 7.66 2.61 -0.40
N VAL A 62 6.34 2.44 -0.28
CA VAL A 62 5.50 1.76 -1.28
C VAL A 62 5.65 2.44 -2.63
N LYS A 63 5.45 3.77 -2.70
CA LYS A 63 5.64 4.53 -3.94
C LYS A 63 7.04 4.34 -4.51
N ALA A 64 8.08 4.59 -3.72
CA ALA A 64 9.46 4.52 -4.19
C ALA A 64 9.88 3.12 -4.68
N LYS A 65 9.36 2.04 -4.07
CA LYS A 65 9.81 0.67 -4.35
C LYS A 65 8.89 -0.12 -5.28
N LEU A 66 7.62 0.27 -5.42
CA LEU A 66 6.62 -0.52 -6.14
C LEU A 66 6.11 0.17 -7.42
N LEU A 67 6.23 1.50 -7.54
CA LEU A 67 5.83 2.25 -8.75
C LEU A 67 6.46 1.73 -10.04
N GLY A 68 7.73 1.30 -9.98
CA GLY A 68 8.46 0.78 -11.13
C GLY A 68 8.15 -0.67 -11.50
N ILE A 69 7.36 -1.38 -10.68
CA ILE A 69 7.08 -2.80 -10.82
C ILE A 69 5.62 -3.03 -11.28
N LEU A 70 4.72 -2.09 -10.97
CA LEU A 70 3.32 -2.17 -11.40
C LEU A 70 3.20 -1.97 -12.92
N PRO A 71 2.32 -2.76 -13.60
CA PRO A 71 1.99 -2.55 -15.00
C PRO A 71 1.32 -1.19 -15.19
N GLU A 72 1.50 -0.59 -16.38
CA GLU A 72 0.88 0.70 -16.72
C GLU A 72 -0.65 0.66 -16.67
#